data_AF-A0AAV2IAB0-F1
#
_entry.id   AF-A0AAV2IAB0-F1
#
_cell.length_a   1.000
_cell.length_b   1.000
_cell.length_c   1.000
_cell.angle_alpha   90.00
_cell.angle_beta   90.00
_cell.angle_gamma   90.00
#
_symmetry.space_group_name_H-M   'P 1'
#
loop_
_entity.id
_entity.type
_entity.pdbx_description
1 polymer ?
#
loop_
_entity_poly.entity_id
_entity_poly.type
_entity_poly.pdbx_seq_one_letter_code
_entity_poly.pdbx_strand_id
1 'polypeptide(L)'
;MLYLWLTEYTAATFAYVAQRHGYLVYNLTQKDLPDDSKSFLNTTCALKCIGTLIPQIGQKFPNAVVEIHINSTSTPVVKISNASLGLTLKGDLKMVAKIPGGQSAYLLTLNMSLSLVGDAFIANEKVGGQIDGN
;
A
#
# COMPACT_ATOMS: atom_id res chain seq x y z
N MET A 1 -0.19 -39.02 3.26
CA MET A 1 -0.76 -37.78 3.84
C MET A 1 0.41 -36.96 4.34
N LEU A 2 0.44 -35.66 4.03
CA LEU A 2 1.55 -34.77 4.36
C LEU A 2 1.00 -33.64 5.23
N TYR A 3 1.69 -33.33 6.32
CA TYR A 3 1.36 -32.24 7.23
C TYR A 3 2.49 -31.23 7.21
N LEU A 4 2.16 -29.97 6.91
CA LEU A 4 3.09 -28.85 7.00
C LEU A 4 2.75 -28.06 8.25
N TRP A 5 3.75 -27.88 9.11
CA TRP A 5 3.63 -27.04 10.30
C TRP A 5 4.43 -25.76 10.08
N LEU A 6 3.73 -24.63 9.95
CA LEU A 6 4.33 -23.31 9.79
C LEU A 6 4.26 -22.55 11.11
N THR A 7 5.40 -22.04 11.55
CA THR A 7 5.50 -21.24 12.78
C THR A 7 5.50 -19.75 12.47
N GLU A 8 5.10 -18.93 13.44
CA GLU A 8 5.21 -17.46 13.36
C GLU A 8 6.64 -17.02 13.00
N TYR A 9 7.65 -17.73 13.51
CA TYR A 9 9.06 -17.48 13.20
C TYR A 9 9.37 -17.57 11.71
N THR A 10 8.77 -18.54 11.01
CA THR A 10 8.98 -18.72 9.56
C THR A 10 8.44 -17.51 8.78
N ALA A 11 7.26 -17.01 9.14
CA ALA A 11 6.68 -15.83 8.51
C ALA A 11 7.41 -14.53 8.89
N ALA A 12 7.84 -14.40 10.15
CA ALA A 12 8.59 -13.24 10.63
C ALA A 12 9.97 -13.11 9.97
N THR A 13 10.68 -14.23 9.77
CA THR A 13 11.96 -14.24 9.06
C THR A 13 11.80 -13.89 7.58
N PHE A 14 10.75 -14.38 6.92
CA PHE A 14 10.40 -13.94 5.56
C PHE A 14 10.15 -12.43 5.49
N ALA A 15 9.35 -11.88 6.40
CA ALA A 15 9.06 -10.44 6.46
C ALA A 15 10.32 -9.61 6.72
N TYR A 16 11.23 -10.09 7.57
CA TYR A 16 12.53 -9.45 7.82
C TYR A 16 13.41 -9.40 6.57
N VAL A 17 13.53 -10.51 5.85
CA VAL A 17 14.30 -10.57 4.60
C VAL A 17 13.66 -9.66 3.55
N ALA A 18 12.33 -9.71 3.39
CA ALA A 18 11.61 -8.84 2.45
C ALA A 18 11.84 -7.36 2.74
N GLN A 19 11.82 -6.95 4.02
CA GLN A 19 12.14 -5.59 4.43
C GLN A 19 13.60 -5.22 4.14
N ARG A 20 14.54 -6.09 4.54
CA ARG A 20 15.98 -5.82 4.39
C ARG A 20 16.42 -5.69 2.94
N HIS A 21 15.78 -6.43 2.04
CA HIS A 21 16.03 -6.37 0.60
C HIS A 21 15.21 -5.31 -0.14
N GLY A 22 14.37 -4.54 0.56
CA GLY A 22 13.60 -3.44 -0.04
C GLY A 22 12.47 -3.93 -0.96
N TYR A 23 11.94 -5.14 -0.75
CA TYR A 23 10.81 -5.64 -1.51
C TYR A 23 9.46 -5.05 -1.07
N LEU A 24 9.41 -4.45 0.13
CA LEU A 24 8.20 -3.84 0.69
C LEU A 24 8.04 -2.37 0.28
N VAL A 25 8.12 -2.14 -1.03
CA VAL A 25 7.97 -0.82 -1.67
C VAL A 25 6.95 -0.92 -2.79
N TYR A 26 6.04 0.04 -2.88
CA TYR A 26 5.04 0.08 -3.95
C TYR A 26 4.79 1.52 -4.41
N ASN A 27 4.84 1.72 -5.73
CA ASN A 27 4.56 3.02 -6.34
C ASN A 27 3.21 2.94 -7.05
N LEU A 28 2.19 3.54 -6.44
CA LEU A 28 0.87 3.64 -7.03
C LEU A 28 0.83 4.87 -7.95
N THR A 29 0.53 4.61 -9.21
CA THR A 29 0.39 5.61 -10.26
C THR A 29 -0.99 5.53 -10.90
N GLN A 30 -1.36 6.51 -11.71
CA GLN A 30 -2.70 6.57 -12.34
C GLN A 30 -3.02 5.36 -13.22
N LYS A 31 -2.01 4.73 -13.83
CA LYS A 31 -2.18 3.52 -14.65
C LYS A 31 -2.55 2.28 -13.84
N ASP A 32 -2.28 2.28 -12.53
CA ASP A 32 -2.53 1.14 -11.65
C ASP A 32 -3.97 1.17 -11.10
N LEU A 33 -4.72 2.25 -11.36
CA LEU A 33 -6.11 2.41 -10.96
C LEU A 33 -7.08 1.93 -12.07
N PRO A 34 -8.20 1.31 -11.68
CA PRO A 34 -9.34 1.07 -12.58
C PRO A 34 -9.78 2.34 -13.32
N ASP A 35 -10.31 2.20 -14.54
CA ASP A 35 -10.70 3.34 -15.39
C ASP A 35 -11.60 4.36 -14.66
N ASP A 36 -12.54 3.87 -13.85
CA ASP A 36 -13.46 4.70 -13.08
C ASP A 36 -12.79 5.54 -11.98
N SER A 37 -11.62 5.11 -11.50
CA SER A 37 -10.89 5.73 -10.39
C SER A 37 -9.59 6.41 -10.78
N LYS A 38 -9.22 6.40 -12.07
CA LYS A 38 -8.06 7.14 -12.60
C LYS A 38 -8.08 8.63 -12.24
N SER A 39 -9.27 9.22 -12.15
CA SER A 39 -9.43 10.64 -11.84
C SER A 39 -9.07 11.01 -10.40
N PHE A 40 -9.02 10.06 -9.45
CA PHE A 40 -8.75 10.36 -8.05
C PHE A 40 -7.34 10.94 -7.82
N LEU A 41 -6.34 10.45 -8.56
CA LEU A 41 -4.95 10.91 -8.44
C LEU A 41 -4.69 12.24 -9.16
N ASN A 42 -5.66 12.80 -9.88
CA ASN A 42 -5.48 14.10 -10.52
C ASN A 42 -5.61 15.24 -9.49
N THR A 43 -4.85 16.32 -9.69
CA THR A 43 -4.98 17.52 -8.84
C THR A 43 -6.10 18.46 -9.29
N THR A 44 -6.62 18.31 -10.51
CA THR A 44 -7.68 19.17 -11.09
C THR A 44 -8.75 18.33 -11.76
N CYS A 45 -9.99 18.43 -11.25
CA CYS A 45 -11.10 17.58 -11.67
C CYS A 45 -12.45 18.22 -11.33
N ALA A 46 -13.51 17.83 -12.04
CA ALA A 46 -14.85 18.37 -11.85
C ALA A 46 -15.65 17.71 -10.70
N LEU A 47 -15.27 16.52 -10.22
CA LEU A 47 -16.08 15.73 -9.26
C LEU A 47 -15.31 15.26 -8.02
N LYS A 48 -14.42 14.26 -8.12
CA LYS A 48 -13.71 13.67 -6.97
C LYS A 48 -12.24 13.44 -7.28
N CYS A 49 -11.36 14.21 -6.64
CA CYS A 49 -9.92 13.98 -6.70
C CYS A 49 -9.13 14.66 -5.60
N ILE A 50 -7.81 14.45 -5.58
CA ILE A 50 -6.93 15.01 -4.55
C ILE A 50 -7.06 16.54 -4.44
N GLY A 51 -7.26 17.25 -5.55
CA GLY A 51 -7.50 18.69 -5.53
C GLY A 51 -8.78 19.11 -4.82
N THR A 52 -9.83 18.28 -4.85
CA THR A 52 -11.07 18.52 -4.10
C THR A 52 -10.92 18.15 -2.62
N LEU A 53 -10.11 17.13 -2.31
CA LEU A 53 -9.85 16.70 -0.93
C LEU A 53 -8.91 17.68 -0.20
N ILE A 54 -7.89 18.18 -0.90
CA ILE A 54 -6.89 19.13 -0.40
C ILE A 54 -6.78 20.29 -1.39
N PRO A 55 -7.61 21.34 -1.24
CA PRO A 55 -7.69 22.46 -2.18
C PRO A 55 -6.35 23.16 -2.45
N GLN A 56 -5.46 23.20 -1.45
CA GLN A 56 -4.15 23.81 -1.58
C GLN A 56 -3.27 23.12 -2.64
N ILE A 57 -3.41 21.80 -2.82
CA ILE A 57 -2.67 21.05 -3.84
C ILE A 57 -3.20 21.37 -5.23
N GLY A 58 -4.54 21.44 -5.39
CA GLY A 58 -5.17 21.80 -6.66
C GLY A 58 -4.85 23.23 -7.11
N GLN A 59 -4.76 24.18 -6.16
CA GLN A 59 -4.38 25.57 -6.45
C GLN A 59 -2.89 25.73 -6.79
N LYS A 60 -2.01 25.03 -6.06
CA LYS A 60 -0.55 25.18 -6.22
C LYS A 60 0.02 24.38 -7.39
N PHE A 61 -0.59 23.25 -7.74
CA PHE A 61 -0.16 22.37 -8.81
C PHE A 61 -1.34 22.01 -9.74
N PRO A 62 -1.85 22.97 -10.53
CA PRO A 62 -2.94 22.70 -11.47
C PRO A 62 -2.48 21.73 -12.58
N ASN A 63 -3.38 20.85 -13.05
CA ASN A 63 -3.12 19.87 -14.12
C ASN A 63 -1.95 18.90 -13.84
N ALA A 64 -1.68 18.61 -12.57
CA ALA A 64 -0.67 17.64 -12.16
C ALA A 64 -1.31 16.29 -11.81
N VAL A 65 -0.51 15.23 -11.90
CA VAL A 65 -0.91 13.88 -11.49
C VAL A 65 -0.13 13.50 -10.25
N VAL A 66 -0.81 13.06 -9.21
CA VAL A 66 -0.18 12.63 -7.96
C VAL A 66 0.25 11.18 -8.08
N GLU A 67 1.49 10.89 -7.70
CA GLU A 67 1.99 9.55 -7.43
C GLU A 67 2.07 9.32 -5.93
N ILE A 68 1.74 8.11 -5.51
CA ILE A 68 1.81 7.69 -4.12
C ILE A 68 2.89 6.63 -4.00
N HIS A 69 3.96 6.94 -3.27
CA HIS A 69 5.07 6.02 -3.00
C HIS A 69 4.92 5.48 -1.59
N ILE A 70 4.72 4.18 -1.47
CA ILE A 70 4.55 3.47 -0.21
C ILE A 70 5.86 2.75 0.07
N ASN A 71 6.44 2.99 1.24
CA ASN A 71 7.65 2.31 1.69
C ASN A 71 7.47 1.82 3.12
N SER A 72 7.85 0.58 3.41
CA SER A 72 7.83 0.10 4.78
C SER A 72 9.01 0.66 5.59
N THR A 73 8.73 1.15 6.79
CA THR A 73 9.72 1.77 7.70
C THR A 73 10.29 0.79 8.71
N SER A 74 9.62 -0.33 8.93
CA SER A 74 10.04 -1.38 9.86
C SER A 74 9.53 -2.73 9.42
N THR A 75 10.23 -3.80 9.79
CA THR A 75 9.83 -5.18 9.53
C THR A 75 8.37 -5.42 9.92
N PRO A 76 7.53 -5.96 9.01
CA PRO A 76 6.16 -6.33 9.34
C PRO A 76 6.09 -7.36 10.47
N VAL A 77 5.12 -7.21 11.37
CA VAL A 77 4.87 -8.18 12.44
C VAL A 77 3.79 -9.13 11.98
N VAL A 78 4.10 -10.43 11.97
CA VAL A 78 3.14 -11.50 11.67
C VAL A 78 2.79 -12.24 12.96
N LYS A 79 1.51 -12.48 13.19
CA LYS A 79 0.98 -13.28 14.30
C LYS A 79 0.07 -14.37 13.78
N ILE A 80 0.23 -15.60 14.27
CA ILE A 80 -0.57 -16.76 13.92
C ILE A 80 -1.33 -17.17 15.18
N SER A 81 -2.64 -16.96 15.17
CA SER A 81 -3.54 -17.43 16.21
C SER A 81 -4.25 -18.71 15.75
N ASN A 82 -4.99 -19.36 16.65
CA ASN A 82 -5.68 -20.62 16.37
C ASN A 82 -6.71 -20.53 15.21
N ALA A 83 -7.19 -19.33 14.90
CA ALA A 83 -8.23 -19.13 13.89
C ALA A 83 -7.98 -17.91 12.98
N SER A 84 -6.82 -17.25 13.07
CA SER A 84 -6.55 -16.08 12.24
C SER A 84 -5.07 -15.75 12.13
N LEU A 85 -4.74 -15.07 11.03
CA LEU A 85 -3.45 -14.47 10.75
C LEU A 85 -3.54 -12.95 10.94
N GLY A 86 -2.75 -12.43 11.86
CA GLY A 86 -2.57 -11.00 12.05
C GLY A 86 -1.32 -10.50 11.34
N LEU A 87 -1.44 -9.38 10.62
CA LEU A 87 -0.34 -8.70 9.97
C LEU A 87 -0.35 -7.21 10.37
N THR A 88 0.74 -6.74 10.96
CA THR A 88 0.95 -5.31 11.26
C THR A 88 2.07 -4.75 10.40
N LEU A 89 1.73 -3.74 9.60
CA LEU A 89 2.63 -3.04 8.70
C LEU A 89 2.82 -1.61 9.20
N LYS A 90 4.05 -1.13 9.19
CA LYS A 90 4.36 0.30 9.39
C LYS A 90 5.15 0.80 8.20
N GLY A 91 4.78 1.97 7.73
CA GLY A 91 5.35 2.55 6.52
C GLY A 91 5.10 4.03 6.39
N ASP A 92 5.77 4.61 5.42
CA ASP A 92 5.56 5.98 4.98
C ASP A 92 4.87 5.96 3.62
N LEU A 93 3.84 6.79 3.50
CA LEU A 93 3.15 7.07 2.27
C LEU A 93 3.54 8.48 1.84
N LYS A 94 4.37 8.57 0.80
CA LYS A 94 4.85 9.83 0.24
C LYS A 94 4.04 10.19 -1.00
N MET A 95 3.48 11.39 -1.02
CA MET A 95 2.74 11.91 -2.17
C MET A 95 3.58 12.93 -2.94
N VAL A 96 3.62 12.77 -4.25
CA VAL A 96 4.42 13.60 -5.16
C VAL A 96 3.55 14.01 -6.34
N ALA A 97 3.48 15.30 -6.66
CA ALA A 97 2.85 15.79 -7.88
C ALA A 97 3.85 15.72 -9.05
N LYS A 98 3.46 15.04 -10.12
CA LYS A 98 4.11 15.08 -11.42
C LYS A 98 3.53 16.25 -12.22
N ILE A 99 4.36 17.27 -12.42
CA ILE A 99 3.99 18.49 -13.14
C ILE A 99 4.27 18.27 -14.64
N PRO A 100 3.38 18.72 -15.54
CA PRO A 100 3.66 18.74 -16.97
C PRO A 100 4.95 19.50 -17.26
N GLY A 101 5.95 18.84 -17.86
CA GLY A 101 7.30 19.38 -18.02
C GLY A 101 8.40 18.61 -17.28
N GLY A 102 8.04 17.51 -16.58
CA GLY A 102 8.99 16.54 -16.03
C GLY A 102 9.49 16.84 -14.61
N GLN A 103 9.12 18.00 -14.05
CA GLN A 103 9.40 18.30 -12.65
C GLN A 103 8.43 17.53 -11.72
N SER A 104 8.97 17.07 -10.59
CA SER A 104 8.22 16.41 -9.53
C SER A 104 8.26 17.29 -8.27
N ALA A 105 7.10 17.57 -7.69
CA ALA A 105 6.99 18.36 -6.47
C ALA A 105 6.53 17.48 -5.31
N TYR A 106 7.27 17.51 -4.21
CA TYR A 106 6.85 16.88 -2.96
C TYR A 106 5.59 17.58 -2.42
N LEU A 107 4.58 16.79 -2.06
CA LEU A 107 3.34 17.29 -1.47
C LEU A 107 3.37 17.10 0.04
N LEU A 108 3.42 15.84 0.49
CA LEU A 108 3.42 15.48 1.90
C LEU A 108 3.85 14.01 2.08
N THR A 109 4.14 13.64 3.33
CA THR A 109 4.42 12.27 3.78
C THR A 109 3.50 11.96 4.94
N LEU A 110 2.82 10.82 4.90
CA LEU A 110 2.02 10.28 5.98
C LEU A 110 2.74 9.09 6.58
N ASN A 111 2.89 9.06 7.90
CA ASN A 111 3.30 7.85 8.59
C ASN A 111 2.04 7.00 8.84
N MET A 112 2.07 5.74 8.39
CA MET A 112 0.91 4.85 8.42
C MET A 112 1.26 3.57 9.21
N SER A 113 0.32 3.16 10.06
CA SER A 113 0.34 1.86 10.73
C SER A 113 -0.94 1.12 10.36
N LEU A 114 -0.82 0.04 9.60
CA LEU A 114 -1.92 -0.78 9.13
C LEU A 114 -1.92 -2.12 9.87
N SER A 115 -3.07 -2.51 10.40
CA SER A 115 -3.28 -3.82 11.03
C SER A 115 -4.35 -4.58 10.25
N LEU A 116 -3.99 -5.73 9.71
CA LEU A 116 -4.85 -6.62 8.94
C LEU A 116 -5.03 -7.91 9.72
N VAL A 117 -6.24 -8.46 9.68
CA VAL A 117 -6.58 -9.79 10.19
C VAL A 117 -7.23 -10.55 9.05
N GLY A 118 -6.94 -11.84 8.94
CA GLY A 118 -7.54 -12.67 7.92
C GLY A 118 -7.17 -14.14 8.03
N ASP A 119 -7.61 -14.91 7.04
CA ASP A 119 -7.42 -16.35 6.97
C ASP A 119 -6.45 -16.71 5.84
N ALA A 120 -5.71 -17.81 6.01
CA ALA A 120 -4.97 -18.45 4.91
C ALA A 120 -5.62 -19.76 4.51
N PHE A 121 -5.60 -20.04 3.21
CA PHE A 121 -6.11 -21.27 2.64
C PHE A 121 -5.25 -21.72 1.48
N ILE A 122 -5.33 -23.01 1.14
CA ILE A 122 -4.71 -23.57 -0.06
C ILE A 122 -5.82 -23.96 -1.01
N ALA A 123 -5.83 -23.37 -2.20
CA ALA A 123 -6.78 -23.69 -3.25
C ALA A 123 -6.06 -23.73 -4.60
N ASN A 124 -6.36 -24.74 -5.42
CA ASN A 124 -5.76 -24.91 -6.75
C ASN A 124 -4.21 -24.82 -6.72
N GLU A 125 -3.59 -25.51 -5.76
CA GLU A 125 -2.13 -25.53 -5.55
C GLU A 125 -1.49 -24.17 -5.24
N LYS A 126 -2.30 -23.16 -4.88
CA LYS A 126 -1.85 -21.83 -4.50
C LYS A 126 -2.14 -21.56 -3.04
N VAL A 127 -1.20 -20.88 -2.38
CA VAL A 127 -1.43 -20.28 -1.06
C VAL A 127 -2.19 -18.98 -1.29
N GLY A 128 -3.39 -18.90 -0.74
CA GLY A 128 -4.25 -17.72 -0.74
C GLY A 128 -4.42 -17.19 0.67
N GLY A 129 -4.86 -15.92 0.75
CA GLY A 129 -5.31 -15.31 1.98
C GLY A 129 -6.54 -14.45 1.73
N GLN A 130 -7.43 -14.40 2.71
CA GLN A 130 -8.60 -13.53 2.71
C GLN A 130 -8.46 -12.56 3.88
N ILE A 131 -8.52 -11.26 3.59
CA ILE A 131 -8.52 -10.23 4.62
C ILE A 131 -9.96 -10.05 5.10
N ASP A 132 -10.16 -10.08 6.41
CA ASP A 132 -11.45 -9.78 7.01
C ASP A 132 -11.71 -8.27 6.88
N GLY A 133 -12.62 -7.92 5.97
CA GLY A 133 -13.17 -6.57 5.88
C GLY A 133 -14.26 -6.41 6.93
N ASN A 134 -14.05 -5.51 7.89
CA ASN A 134 -15.17 -4.92 8.63
C ASN A 134 -16.00 -4.02 7.72
#